data_AF-A0A7C4IBA3-F1
#
_entry.id   AF-A0A7C4IBA3-F1
#
_cell.length_a   1.000
_cell.length_b   1.000
_cell.length_c   1.000
_cell.angle_alpha   90.00
_cell.angle_beta   90.00
_cell.angle_gamma   90.00
#
_symmetry.space_group_name_H-M   'P 1'
#
loop_
_entity.id
_entity.type
_entity.pdbx_description
1 polymer ?
#
loop_
_entity_poly.entity_id
_entity_poly.type
_entity_poly.pdbx_seq_one_letter_code
_entity_poly.pdbx_strand_id
1 'polypeptide(L)'
;MWARMMVFAGFLVAFSAGLMIGLRAPRQAEEAAPSTRPSGRGGFLARELNLTPQQQEQMKQIWSETARRGHEEYEQRRRQYRRERDEAIAALIPPSEMAAYDQILDTYARQMSQMEEEARQAYQAAVERTRQILTPQQRVRYEEFLKRHQWGGGSYERTSVRRAEDRATSRPASEP
;
A
#
# COMPACT_ATOMS: atom_id res chain seq x y z
N MET A 1 9.43 -5.95 39.52
CA MET A 1 9.94 -4.70 38.88
C MET A 1 11.26 -4.92 38.13
N TRP A 2 12.15 -5.80 38.61
CA TRP A 2 13.47 -6.08 38.04
C TRP A 2 13.49 -6.72 36.63
N ALA A 3 12.60 -7.68 36.34
CA ALA A 3 12.53 -8.33 35.04
C ALA A 3 12.18 -7.38 33.88
N ARG A 4 11.38 -6.34 34.14
CA ARG A 4 11.06 -5.30 33.14
C ARG A 4 12.27 -4.44 32.81
N MET A 5 13.15 -4.15 33.78
CA MET A 5 14.37 -3.37 33.53
C MET A 5 15.40 -4.16 32.71
N MET A 6 15.48 -5.48 32.87
CA MET A 6 16.36 -6.32 32.04
C MET A 6 15.90 -6.40 30.58
N VAL A 7 14.58 -6.45 30.32
CA VAL A 7 14.05 -6.45 28.94
C VAL A 7 14.30 -5.11 28.25
N PHE A 8 14.16 -3.98 28.96
CA PHE A 8 14.47 -2.66 28.41
C PHE A 8 15.97 -2.47 28.13
N ALA A 9 16.85 -2.96 29.02
CA ALA A 9 18.30 -2.92 28.81
C ALA A 9 18.73 -3.77 27.61
N GLY A 10 18.16 -4.96 27.43
CA GLY A 10 18.43 -5.82 26.27
C GLY A 10 17.97 -5.19 24.94
N PHE A 11 16.82 -4.51 24.94
CA PHE A 11 16.30 -3.82 23.75
C PHE A 11 17.16 -2.60 23.37
N LEU A 12 17.66 -1.84 24.35
CA LEU A 12 18.54 -0.69 24.13
C LEU A 12 19.91 -1.10 23.55
N VAL A 13 20.44 -2.26 23.93
CA VAL A 13 21.70 -2.80 23.39
C VAL A 13 21.51 -3.31 21.95
N ALA A 14 20.40 -3.97 21.64
CA ALA A 14 20.07 -4.39 20.27
C ALA A 14 19.80 -3.19 19.33
N PHE A 15 19.20 -2.10 19.84
CA PHE A 15 18.92 -0.89 19.07
C PHE A 15 20.17 -0.04 18.80
N SER A 16 21.17 -0.06 19.70
CA SER A 16 22.43 0.68 19.53
C SER A 16 23.41 -0.01 18.58
N ALA A 17 23.34 -1.33 18.41
CA ALA A 17 24.09 -2.04 17.35
C ALA A 17 23.55 -1.74 15.93
N GLY A 18 22.26 -1.46 15.78
CA GLY A 18 21.65 -1.08 14.48
C GLY A 18 21.93 0.36 14.04
N LEU A 19 22.30 1.26 14.96
CA LEU A 19 22.58 2.68 14.68
C LEU A 19 24.02 2.95 14.23
N MET A 20 24.98 2.05 14.50
CA MET A 20 26.40 2.24 14.19
C MET A 20 26.80 1.86 12.75
N ILE A 21 25.93 1.21 11.96
CA ILE A 21 26.18 0.94 10.53
C ILE A 21 25.70 2.12 9.64
N GLY A 22 24.98 3.09 10.19
CA GLY A 22 24.45 4.25 9.45
C GLY A 22 25.33 5.52 9.43
N LEU A 23 26.47 5.53 10.13
CA LEU A 23 27.29 6.73 10.30
C LEU A 23 28.70 6.56 9.73
N ARG A 24 28.79 6.33 8.41
CA ARG A 24 30.01 6.62 7.66
C ARG A 24 29.70 7.10 6.25
N ALA A 25 29.34 8.37 6.14
CA ALA A 25 29.57 9.17 4.94
C ALA A 25 30.21 10.49 5.38
N PRO A 26 31.43 10.82 4.94
CA PRO A 26 32.00 12.14 5.16
C PRO A 26 31.18 13.19 4.40
N ARG A 27 30.78 14.24 5.11
CA ARG A 27 30.30 15.50 4.52
C ARG A 27 31.45 16.13 3.74
N GLN A 28 31.38 16.08 2.41
CA GLN A 28 31.86 17.19 1.60
C GLN A 28 30.71 18.18 1.46
N ALA A 29 30.95 19.38 2.00
CA ALA A 29 30.12 20.54 1.76
C ALA A 29 30.59 21.15 0.43
N GLU A 30 29.79 20.98 -0.62
CA GLU A 30 29.87 21.79 -1.83
C GLU A 30 28.45 21.93 -2.41
N GLU A 31 28.04 23.18 -2.51
CA GLU A 31 26.97 23.77 -3.33
C GLU A 31 25.62 23.05 -3.50
N ALA A 32 24.59 23.71 -2.98
CA ALA A 32 23.19 23.36 -3.12
C ALA A 32 22.73 23.44 -4.60
N ALA A 33 22.67 22.29 -5.27
CA ALA A 33 21.86 22.10 -6.47
C ALA A 33 20.46 21.54 -6.13
N PRO A 34 19.40 21.90 -6.87
CA PRO A 34 18.03 21.53 -6.57
C PRO A 34 17.79 20.01 -6.72
N SER A 35 17.38 19.38 -5.62
CA SER A 35 16.95 17.98 -5.61
C SER A 35 15.58 17.82 -6.27
N THR A 36 15.57 17.61 -7.59
CA THR A 36 14.42 17.03 -8.30
C THR A 36 14.36 15.53 -7.98
N ARG A 37 13.64 15.14 -6.92
CA ARG A 37 13.36 13.72 -6.63
C ARG A 37 12.38 13.17 -7.67
N PRO A 38 12.79 12.26 -8.58
CA PRO A 38 11.88 11.61 -9.52
C PRO A 38 11.17 10.48 -8.79
N SER A 39 9.83 10.51 -8.75
CA SER A 39 8.99 9.45 -8.18
C SER A 39 8.84 8.22 -9.10
N GLY A 40 9.90 7.88 -9.82
CA GLY A 40 9.99 6.61 -10.55
C GLY A 40 10.78 5.61 -9.73
N ARG A 41 10.14 4.57 -9.19
CA ARG A 41 10.86 3.43 -8.56
C ARG A 41 11.94 2.82 -9.48
N GLY A 42 11.87 3.02 -10.80
CA GLY A 42 12.91 2.62 -11.75
C GLY A 42 14.11 3.57 -11.87
N GLY A 43 14.02 4.82 -11.41
CA GLY A 43 15.06 5.85 -11.59
C GLY A 43 16.05 5.99 -10.42
N PHE A 44 15.87 5.23 -9.33
CA PHE A 44 16.81 5.21 -8.22
C PHE A 44 18.01 4.29 -8.53
N LEU A 45 17.73 3.04 -8.90
CA LEU A 45 18.73 2.02 -9.27
C LEU A 45 19.66 2.46 -10.41
N ALA A 46 19.10 3.13 -11.43
CA ALA A 46 19.88 3.60 -12.57
C ALA A 46 20.93 4.67 -12.21
N ARG A 47 20.64 5.52 -11.22
CA ARG A 47 21.56 6.56 -10.73
C ARG A 47 22.63 5.98 -9.81
N GLU A 48 22.27 5.01 -8.98
CA GLU A 48 23.22 4.37 -8.07
C GLU A 48 24.27 3.53 -8.83
N LEU A 49 23.87 2.93 -9.96
CA LEU A 49 24.71 2.02 -10.74
C LEU A 49 25.46 2.71 -11.90
N ASN A 50 25.34 4.04 -12.06
CA ASN A 50 25.93 4.80 -13.17
C ASN A 50 25.68 4.16 -14.56
N LEU A 51 24.43 3.71 -14.79
CA LEU A 51 24.08 3.03 -16.03
C LEU A 51 24.15 3.98 -17.23
N THR A 52 24.70 3.49 -18.35
CA THR A 52 24.66 4.23 -19.62
C THR A 52 23.21 4.42 -20.09
N PRO A 53 22.91 5.44 -20.91
CA PRO A 53 21.55 5.66 -21.41
C PRO A 53 20.93 4.42 -22.08
N GLN A 54 21.75 3.63 -22.80
CA GLN A 54 21.31 2.39 -23.42
C GLN A 54 20.93 1.31 -22.39
N GLN A 55 21.73 1.16 -21.32
CA GLN A 55 21.44 0.24 -20.22
C GLN A 55 20.18 0.64 -19.43
N GLN A 56 19.94 1.94 -19.26
CA GLN A 56 18.74 2.44 -18.60
C GLN A 56 17.48 2.07 -19.37
N GLU A 57 17.49 2.19 -20.70
CA GLU A 57 16.33 1.82 -21.52
C GLU A 57 16.10 0.31 -21.52
N GLN A 58 17.16 -0.51 -21.59
CA GLN A 58 17.05 -1.97 -21.44
C GLN A 58 16.48 -2.35 -20.07
N MET A 59 16.96 -1.73 -19.00
CA MET A 59 16.48 -1.98 -17.64
C MET A 59 15.00 -1.59 -17.50
N LYS A 60 14.61 -0.42 -18.03
CA LYS A 60 13.22 0.04 -18.06
C LYS A 60 12.33 -0.94 -18.82
N GLN A 61 12.76 -1.47 -19.96
CA GLN A 61 12.01 -2.47 -20.72
C GLN A 61 11.80 -3.74 -19.87
N ILE A 62 12.86 -4.31 -19.29
CA ILE A 62 12.80 -5.51 -18.44
C ILE A 62 11.83 -5.31 -17.27
N TRP A 63 11.95 -4.21 -16.53
CA TRP A 63 11.11 -3.95 -15.38
C TRP A 63 9.68 -3.58 -15.77
N SER A 64 9.46 -2.91 -16.90
CA SER A 64 8.11 -2.57 -17.36
C SER A 64 7.32 -3.80 -17.80
N GLU A 65 7.97 -4.74 -18.49
CA GLU A 65 7.36 -6.00 -18.91
C GLU A 65 7.06 -6.90 -17.70
N THR A 66 8.02 -7.01 -16.77
CA THR A 66 7.86 -7.76 -15.52
C THR A 66 6.77 -7.15 -14.64
N ALA A 67 6.74 -5.82 -14.52
CA ALA A 67 5.71 -5.13 -13.76
C ALA A 67 4.32 -5.31 -14.39
N ARG A 68 4.21 -5.27 -15.72
CA ARG A 68 2.92 -5.40 -16.42
C ARG A 68 2.37 -6.82 -16.38
N ARG A 69 3.16 -7.84 -16.73
CA ARG A 69 2.70 -9.24 -16.71
C ARG A 69 2.55 -9.77 -15.28
N GLY A 70 3.51 -9.47 -14.40
CA GLY A 70 3.53 -10.01 -13.05
C GLY A 70 2.39 -9.49 -12.19
N HIS A 71 2.00 -8.21 -12.33
CA HIS A 71 1.02 -7.63 -11.41
C HIS A 71 -0.40 -8.16 -11.63
N GLU A 72 -0.87 -8.24 -12.88
CA GLU A 72 -2.25 -8.66 -13.16
C GLU A 72 -2.46 -10.15 -12.86
N GLU A 73 -1.55 -11.02 -13.31
CA GLU A 73 -1.62 -12.46 -13.05
C GLU A 73 -1.51 -12.77 -11.56
N TYR A 74 -0.59 -12.10 -10.86
CA TYR A 74 -0.44 -12.26 -9.41
C TYR A 74 -1.69 -11.80 -8.66
N GLU A 75 -2.26 -10.66 -9.02
CA GLU A 75 -3.50 -10.18 -8.40
C GLU A 75 -4.71 -11.07 -8.72
N GLN A 76 -4.78 -11.65 -9.92
CA GLN A 76 -5.80 -12.65 -10.26
C GLN A 76 -5.65 -13.91 -9.40
N ARG A 77 -4.45 -14.48 -9.31
CA ARG A 77 -4.16 -15.65 -8.45
C ARG A 77 -4.47 -15.37 -6.98
N ARG A 78 -4.11 -14.18 -6.49
CA ARG A 78 -4.40 -13.76 -5.12
C ARG A 78 -5.91 -13.60 -4.86
N ARG A 79 -6.69 -13.18 -5.85
CA ARG A 79 -8.17 -13.17 -5.75
C ARG A 79 -8.73 -14.58 -5.73
N GLN A 80 -8.22 -15.46 -6.59
CA GLN A 80 -8.62 -16.86 -6.64
C GLN A 80 -8.38 -17.56 -5.30
N TYR A 81 -7.16 -17.52 -4.76
CA TYR A 81 -6.86 -18.16 -3.46
C TYR A 81 -7.70 -17.62 -2.30
N ARG A 82 -8.10 -16.34 -2.35
CA ARG A 82 -9.01 -15.78 -1.35
C ARG A 82 -10.41 -16.37 -1.46
N ARG A 83 -10.93 -16.54 -2.67
CA ARG A 83 -12.24 -17.20 -2.88
C ARG A 83 -12.21 -18.65 -2.44
N GLU A 84 -11.22 -19.42 -2.90
CA GLU A 84 -11.05 -20.84 -2.53
C GLU A 84 -10.98 -21.01 -1.02
N ARG A 85 -10.22 -20.14 -0.33
CA ARG A 85 -10.17 -20.13 1.13
C ARG A 85 -11.54 -19.85 1.76
N ASP A 86 -12.25 -18.84 1.27
CA ASP A 86 -13.54 -18.45 1.85
C ASP A 86 -14.62 -19.52 1.60
N GLU A 87 -14.61 -20.17 0.44
CA GLU A 87 -15.45 -21.32 0.11
C GLU A 87 -15.14 -22.52 1.00
N ALA A 88 -13.85 -22.84 1.18
CA ALA A 88 -13.42 -23.92 2.06
C ALA A 88 -13.84 -23.67 3.52
N ILE A 89 -13.76 -22.41 3.99
CA ILE A 89 -14.26 -22.04 5.32
C ILE A 89 -15.78 -22.22 5.40
N ALA A 90 -16.53 -21.72 4.41
CA ALA A 90 -17.98 -21.84 4.38
C ALA A 90 -18.46 -23.31 4.39
N ALA A 91 -17.74 -24.19 3.70
CA ALA A 91 -18.04 -25.63 3.67
C ALA A 91 -17.87 -26.33 5.04
N LEU A 92 -17.08 -25.76 5.96
CA LEU A 92 -16.92 -26.28 7.32
C LEU A 92 -18.00 -25.81 8.29
N ILE A 93 -18.85 -24.86 7.89
CA ILE A 93 -19.86 -24.25 8.75
C ILE A 93 -21.20 -25.00 8.59
N PRO A 94 -21.83 -25.47 9.68
CA PRO A 94 -23.15 -26.10 9.61
C PRO A 94 -24.18 -25.17 8.95
N PRO A 95 -25.13 -25.69 8.14
CA PRO A 95 -26.15 -24.85 7.49
C PRO A 95 -26.96 -23.97 8.47
N SER A 96 -27.16 -24.44 9.70
CA SER A 96 -27.84 -23.69 10.78
C SER A 96 -27.09 -22.45 11.25
N GLU A 97 -25.78 -22.37 11.02
CA GLU A 97 -24.92 -21.26 11.45
C GLU A 97 -24.53 -20.32 10.29
N MET A 98 -24.92 -20.65 9.05
CA MET A 98 -24.55 -19.87 7.86
C MET A 98 -25.00 -18.41 7.94
N ALA A 99 -26.18 -18.16 8.51
CA ALA A 99 -26.70 -16.80 8.70
C ALA A 99 -25.82 -15.96 9.64
N ALA A 100 -25.29 -16.56 10.71
CA ALA A 100 -24.39 -15.87 11.63
C ALA A 100 -23.04 -15.58 10.97
N TYR A 101 -22.54 -16.52 10.16
CA TYR A 101 -21.33 -16.32 9.36
C TYR A 101 -21.47 -15.17 8.37
N ASP A 102 -22.58 -15.12 7.61
CA ASP A 102 -22.86 -14.01 6.68
C ASP A 102 -22.91 -12.66 7.42
N GLN A 103 -23.59 -12.61 8.58
CA GLN A 103 -23.65 -11.40 9.40
C GLN A 103 -22.27 -10.91 9.88
N ILE A 104 -21.36 -11.84 10.20
CA ILE A 104 -19.98 -11.51 10.56
C ILE A 104 -19.28 -10.86 9.37
N LEU A 105 -19.36 -11.48 8.18
CA LEU A 105 -18.73 -10.94 6.98
C LEU A 105 -19.25 -9.55 6.63
N ASP A 106 -20.55 -9.32 6.70
CA ASP A 106 -21.17 -8.02 6.44
C ASP A 106 -20.74 -6.96 7.45
N THR A 107 -20.57 -7.35 8.72
CA THR A 107 -20.08 -6.45 9.77
C THR A 107 -18.65 -6.02 9.50
N TYR A 108 -17.75 -6.94 9.16
CA TYR A 108 -16.38 -6.61 8.79
C TYR A 108 -16.30 -5.77 7.52
N ALA A 109 -17.14 -6.06 6.51
CA ALA A 109 -17.20 -5.27 5.28
C ALA A 109 -17.53 -3.79 5.57
N ARG A 110 -18.54 -3.55 6.42
CA ARG A 110 -18.93 -2.18 6.86
C ARG A 110 -17.85 -1.49 7.67
N GLN A 111 -17.17 -2.21 8.57
CA GLN A 111 -16.06 -1.64 9.35
C GLN A 111 -14.90 -1.22 8.46
N MET A 112 -14.56 -2.05 7.46
CA MET A 112 -13.51 -1.73 6.50
C MET A 112 -13.88 -0.52 5.65
N SER A 113 -15.13 -0.42 5.17
CA SER A 113 -15.56 0.75 4.39
C SER A 113 -15.53 2.03 5.21
N GLN A 114 -15.97 1.97 6.48
CA GLN A 114 -15.91 3.11 7.39
C GLN A 114 -14.47 3.57 7.61
N MET A 115 -13.53 2.65 7.86
CA MET A 115 -12.12 2.97 8.03
C MET A 115 -11.51 3.60 6.76
N GLU A 116 -11.88 3.12 5.58
CA GLU A 116 -11.47 3.72 4.29
C GLU A 116 -11.98 5.15 4.13
N GLU A 117 -13.23 5.41 4.51
CA GLU A 117 -13.81 6.77 4.52
C GLU A 117 -13.11 7.68 5.51
N GLU A 118 -12.86 7.22 6.73
CA GLU A 118 -12.10 7.96 7.76
C GLU A 118 -10.69 8.32 7.26
N ALA A 119 -9.99 7.37 6.64
CA ALA A 119 -8.67 7.61 6.05
C ALA A 119 -8.74 8.64 4.91
N ARG A 120 -9.78 8.58 4.06
CA ARG A 120 -10.00 9.53 2.97
C ARG A 120 -10.27 10.94 3.50
N GLN A 121 -11.12 11.06 4.52
CA GLN A 121 -11.43 12.35 5.17
C GLN A 121 -10.19 12.93 5.86
N ALA A 122 -9.43 12.11 6.59
CA ALA A 122 -8.20 12.53 7.24
C ALA A 122 -7.16 13.04 6.22
N TYR A 123 -7.04 12.35 5.08
CA TYR A 123 -6.19 12.78 3.98
C TYR A 123 -6.64 14.13 3.39
N GLN A 124 -7.94 14.31 3.11
CA GLN A 124 -8.48 15.57 2.60
C GLN A 124 -8.24 16.73 3.57
N ALA A 125 -8.51 16.53 4.86
CA ALA A 125 -8.25 17.52 5.90
C ALA A 125 -6.76 17.90 5.98
N ALA A 126 -5.84 16.93 5.82
CA ALA A 126 -4.42 17.20 5.77
C ALA A 126 -4.01 18.01 4.53
N VAL A 127 -4.61 17.71 3.36
CA VAL A 127 -4.40 18.48 2.12
C VAL A 127 -4.87 19.93 2.30
N GLU A 128 -6.03 20.15 2.91
CA GLU A 128 -6.57 21.49 3.16
C GLU A 128 -5.71 22.30 4.14
N ARG A 129 -5.31 21.71 5.28
CA ARG A 129 -4.38 22.35 6.21
C ARG A 129 -3.05 22.70 5.55
N THR A 130 -2.55 21.82 4.67
CA THR A 130 -1.35 22.10 3.89
C THR A 130 -1.56 23.29 2.97
N ARG A 131 -2.69 23.38 2.25
CA ARG A 131 -2.99 24.54 1.39
C ARG A 131 -2.99 25.85 2.17
N GLN A 132 -3.52 25.87 3.39
CA GLN A 132 -3.61 27.08 4.21
C GLN A 132 -2.24 27.71 4.51
N ILE A 133 -1.19 26.90 4.71
CA ILE A 133 0.15 27.38 5.06
C ILE A 133 1.04 27.70 3.84
N LEU A 134 0.62 27.32 2.62
CA LEU A 134 1.41 27.53 1.41
C LEU A 134 1.17 28.90 0.79
N THR A 135 2.23 29.49 0.21
CA THR A 135 2.14 30.69 -0.63
C THR A 135 1.40 30.38 -1.96
N PRO A 136 0.87 31.39 -2.68
CA PRO A 136 0.16 31.16 -3.94
C PRO A 136 0.97 30.36 -4.97
N GLN A 137 2.26 30.68 -5.14
CA GLN A 137 3.13 29.95 -6.07
C GLN A 137 3.39 28.50 -5.62
N GLN A 138 3.53 28.26 -4.31
CA GLN A 138 3.70 26.91 -3.78
C GLN A 138 2.44 26.06 -3.92
N ARG A 139 1.24 26.66 -3.77
CA ARG A 139 -0.05 25.97 -3.97
C ARG A 139 -0.16 25.39 -5.38
N VAL A 140 0.21 26.16 -6.41
CA VAL A 140 0.19 25.68 -7.81
C VAL A 140 1.07 24.43 -7.98
N ARG A 141 2.32 24.46 -7.48
CA ARG A 141 3.23 23.32 -7.53
C ARG A 141 2.72 22.11 -6.74
N TYR A 142 2.09 22.37 -5.59
CA TYR A 142 1.52 21.34 -4.73
C TYR A 142 0.30 20.67 -5.40
N GLU A 143 -0.56 21.43 -6.07
CA GLU A 143 -1.70 20.88 -6.82
C GLU A 143 -1.25 20.04 -8.01
N GLU A 144 -0.21 20.46 -8.73
CA GLU A 144 0.41 19.64 -9.77
C GLU A 144 1.03 18.36 -9.20
N PHE A 145 1.64 18.44 -8.02
CA PHE A 145 2.14 17.26 -7.32
C PHE A 145 1.00 16.29 -6.96
N LEU A 146 -0.10 16.79 -6.39
CA LEU A 146 -1.28 15.98 -6.06
C LEU A 146 -1.91 15.34 -7.31
N LYS A 147 -2.06 16.08 -8.42
CA LYS A 147 -2.57 15.53 -9.69
C LYS A 147 -1.71 14.38 -10.21
N ARG A 148 -0.38 14.52 -10.15
CA ARG A 148 0.56 13.45 -10.55
C ARG A 148 0.56 12.26 -9.61
N HIS A 149 0.35 12.48 -8.32
CA HIS A 149 0.37 11.46 -7.26
C HIS A 149 -1.02 10.98 -6.85
N GLN A 150 -2.06 11.16 -7.68
CA GLN A 150 -3.31 10.40 -7.55
C GLN A 150 -3.10 8.86 -7.64
N TRP A 151 -1.86 8.42 -7.90
CA TRP A 151 -1.33 7.06 -7.98
C TRP A 151 -1.20 6.26 -6.67
N GLY A 152 -2.24 6.20 -5.82
CA GLY A 152 -2.17 5.29 -4.66
C GLY A 152 -3.45 4.98 -3.89
N GLY A 153 -4.52 5.77 -4.06
CA GLY A 153 -5.82 5.47 -3.44
C GLY A 153 -6.63 4.39 -4.16
N GLY A 154 -6.26 4.04 -5.40
CA GLY A 154 -7.07 3.17 -6.26
C GLY A 154 -6.92 1.66 -6.04
N SER A 155 -6.04 1.19 -5.16
CA SER A 155 -5.83 -0.25 -4.93
C SER A 155 -6.64 -0.84 -3.77
N TYR A 156 -7.15 -0.02 -2.85
CA TYR A 156 -7.97 -0.49 -1.73
C TYR A 156 -9.46 -0.55 -2.13
N GLU A 157 -9.94 0.49 -2.81
CA GLU A 157 -11.36 0.64 -3.22
C GLU A 157 -11.80 -0.39 -4.28
N ARG A 158 -10.88 -0.92 -5.11
CA ARG A 158 -11.24 -1.90 -6.15
C ARG A 158 -11.51 -3.31 -5.61
N THR A 159 -11.14 -3.58 -4.35
CA THR A 159 -11.25 -4.94 -3.78
C THR A 159 -12.45 -5.12 -2.88
N SER A 160 -12.97 -4.04 -2.27
CA SER A 160 -14.10 -4.09 -1.34
C SER A 160 -15.45 -4.18 -2.07
N VAL A 161 -15.66 -3.39 -3.13
CA VAL A 161 -16.95 -3.35 -3.86
C VAL A 161 -17.27 -4.68 -4.57
N ARG A 162 -16.27 -5.32 -5.19
CA ARG A 162 -16.49 -6.57 -5.95
C ARG A 162 -16.89 -7.77 -5.08
N ARG A 163 -16.55 -7.75 -3.78
CA ARG A 163 -16.87 -8.84 -2.85
C ARG A 163 -18.37 -8.91 -2.53
N ALA A 164 -19.08 -7.78 -2.58
CA ALA A 164 -20.52 -7.73 -2.33
C ALA A 164 -21.33 -8.24 -3.53
N GLU A 165 -20.88 -7.96 -4.77
CA GLU A 165 -21.59 -8.37 -5.99
C GLU A 165 -21.46 -9.87 -6.29
N ASP A 166 -20.26 -10.46 -6.14
CA ASP A 166 -20.02 -11.87 -6.46
C ASP A 166 -20.76 -12.84 -5.52
N ARG A 167 -21.19 -12.39 -4.32
CA ARG A 167 -21.92 -13.24 -3.35
C ARG A 167 -23.43 -13.30 -3.64
N ALA A 168 -24.00 -12.27 -4.26
CA ALA A 168 -25.46 -12.17 -4.46
C ALA A 168 -26.00 -13.15 -5.53
N THR A 169 -25.17 -13.62 -6.46
CA THR A 169 -25.63 -14.44 -7.60
C THR A 169 -25.49 -15.95 -7.40
N SER A 170 -24.85 -16.41 -6.33
CA SER A 170 -24.51 -17.84 -6.17
C SER A 170 -25.48 -18.64 -5.30
N ARG A 171 -26.70 -18.13 -5.04
CA ARG A 171 -27.75 -18.93 -4.40
C ARG A 171 -28.50 -19.71 -5.49
N PRO A 172 -28.28 -21.02 -5.66
CA PRO A 172 -29.10 -21.81 -6.56
C PRO A 172 -30.54 -21.76 -6.07
N ALA A 173 -31.48 -21.49 -6.97
CA ALA A 173 -32.89 -21.65 -6.70
C ALA A 173 -33.11 -23.12 -6.32
N SER A 174 -33.48 -23.37 -5.07
CA SER A 174 -33.98 -24.67 -4.65
C SER A 174 -35.27 -24.91 -5.45
N GLU A 175 -35.20 -25.78 -6.45
CA GLU A 175 -36.41 -26.31 -7.08
C GLU A 175 -37.18 -27.17 -6.07
N PRO A 176 -38.53 -27.11 -6.07
CA PRO A 176 -39.41 -27.76 -5.10
C PRO A 176 -39.50 -29.28 -5.24
#